data_AF-A0A6N7ZSV8-F1
#
_entry.id   AF-A0A6N7ZSV8-F1
#
_cell.length_a   1.000
_cell.length_b   1.000
_cell.length_c   1.000
_cell.angle_alpha   90.00
_cell.angle_beta   90.00
_cell.angle_gamma   90.00
#
_symmetry.space_group_name_H-M   'P 1'
#
loop_
_entity.id
_entity.type
_entity.pdbx_description
1 polymer ?
#
loop_
_entity_poly.entity_id
_entity_poly.type
_entity_poly.pdbx_seq_one_letter_code
_entity_poly.pdbx_strand_id
1 'polypeptide(L)'
;MASIGAPDHVEIAGYISRADKYRLNDGARDRIAETRRRAVWSIEQNLDVIRVPDVPIWVEWRGLPSFMNGDQGKTGFLAVANPTAEQVVSFITAWEDGQGARHAYAFASINLAAAYHHAYEARRFFSKIQDESLERIMGLVMVTISDGFSDELSILTDGDHRVNEAAMRDGSAEIPFILGVLESVLSPGALTVEGEDSPRALGWSAPKRSLVDRGRDVLGIGNPLEFRRKLDRETETAAITLL
;
A
#
# COMPACT_ATOMS: atom_id res chain seq x y z
N MET A 1 -15.62 -10.30 31.89
CA MET A 1 -14.85 -11.04 30.86
C MET A 1 -14.08 -10.00 30.08
N ALA A 2 -12.75 -9.95 30.24
CA ALA A 2 -11.92 -9.16 29.34
C ALA A 2 -12.05 -9.77 27.93
N SER A 3 -12.29 -8.95 26.91
CA SER A 3 -12.28 -9.46 25.54
C SER A 3 -10.88 -9.99 25.25
N ILE A 4 -10.81 -11.25 24.80
CA ILE A 4 -9.61 -11.77 24.16
C ILE A 4 -9.51 -11.02 22.83
N GLY A 5 -8.46 -10.23 22.66
CA GLY A 5 -8.20 -9.45 21.45
C GLY A 5 -7.45 -8.15 21.76
N ALA A 6 -6.34 -7.92 21.06
CA ALA A 6 -5.59 -6.67 21.14
C ALA A 6 -6.48 -5.47 20.78
N PRO A 7 -6.30 -4.30 21.44
CA PRO A 7 -7.05 -3.07 21.12
C PRO A 7 -6.96 -2.68 19.65
N ASP A 8 -5.87 -3.05 18.99
CA ASP A 8 -5.60 -2.88 17.56
C ASP A 8 -6.75 -3.42 16.69
N HIS A 9 -7.38 -4.54 17.06
CA HIS A 9 -8.54 -5.07 16.34
C HIS A 9 -9.71 -4.07 16.29
N VAL A 10 -9.96 -3.39 17.42
CA VAL A 10 -11.03 -2.39 17.53
C VAL A 10 -10.69 -1.14 16.71
N GLU A 11 -9.43 -0.74 16.72
CA GLU A 11 -8.97 0.41 15.94
C GLU A 11 -9.09 0.15 14.43
N ILE A 12 -8.64 -1.02 13.95
CA ILE A 12 -8.77 -1.43 12.55
C ILE A 12 -10.24 -1.45 12.12
N ALA A 13 -11.13 -2.04 12.94
CA ALA A 13 -12.56 -2.05 12.67
C ALA A 13 -13.13 -0.61 12.60
N GLY A 14 -12.66 0.27 13.48
CA GLY A 14 -13.00 1.69 13.49
C GLY A 14 -12.60 2.41 12.19
N TYR A 15 -11.42 2.14 11.65
CA TYR A 15 -10.99 2.68 10.35
C TYR A 15 -11.81 2.11 9.20
N ILE A 16 -12.03 0.79 9.14
CA ILE A 16 -12.84 0.14 8.09
C ILE A 16 -14.26 0.70 8.06
N SER A 17 -14.85 1.00 9.22
CA SER A 17 -16.21 1.55 9.29
C SER A 17 -16.35 2.94 8.66
N ARG A 18 -15.26 3.73 8.66
CA ARG A 18 -15.20 5.11 8.15
C ARG A 18 -14.49 5.22 6.81
N ALA A 19 -14.02 4.10 6.27
CA ALA A 19 -13.23 4.10 5.04
C ALA A 19 -14.11 4.36 3.81
N ASP A 20 -13.52 5.03 2.82
CA ASP A 20 -14.00 4.98 1.45
C ASP A 20 -13.76 3.57 0.92
N LYS A 21 -14.85 2.90 0.49
CA LYS A 21 -14.82 1.47 0.13
C LYS A 21 -14.89 1.30 -1.38
N TYR A 22 -13.92 0.57 -1.91
CA TYR A 22 -13.79 0.26 -3.32
C TYR A 22 -13.66 -1.24 -3.56
N ARG A 23 -14.16 -1.71 -4.71
CA ARG A 23 -13.98 -3.08 -5.17
C ARG A 23 -13.33 -3.05 -6.55
N LEU A 24 -12.16 -3.67 -6.69
CA LEU A 24 -11.55 -3.87 -8.00
C LEU A 24 -12.37 -4.88 -8.79
N ASN A 25 -12.76 -4.51 -10.01
CA ASN A 25 -13.33 -5.48 -10.94
C ASN A 25 -12.24 -6.41 -11.49
N ASP A 26 -12.64 -7.51 -12.10
CA ASP A 26 -11.72 -8.54 -12.59
C ASP A 26 -10.70 -7.97 -13.59
N GLY A 27 -11.11 -7.07 -14.48
CA GLY A 27 -10.23 -6.45 -15.47
C GLY A 27 -9.14 -5.58 -14.84
N ALA A 28 -9.49 -4.72 -13.87
CA ALA A 28 -8.52 -3.89 -13.15
C ALA A 28 -7.56 -4.75 -12.32
N ARG A 29 -8.12 -5.72 -11.59
CA ARG A 29 -7.36 -6.69 -10.79
C ARG A 29 -6.33 -7.43 -11.66
N ASP A 30 -6.76 -8.02 -12.77
CA ASP A 30 -5.88 -8.82 -13.64
C ASP A 30 -4.80 -7.96 -14.28
N ARG A 31 -5.12 -6.71 -14.62
CA ARG A 31 -4.14 -5.78 -15.19
C ARG A 31 -3.06 -5.37 -14.19
N ILE A 32 -3.44 -5.14 -12.94
CA ILE A 32 -2.49 -4.82 -11.87
C ILE A 32 -1.65 -6.06 -11.53
N ALA A 33 -2.28 -7.24 -11.45
CA ALA A 33 -1.57 -8.50 -11.22
C ALA A 33 -0.54 -8.80 -12.32
N GLU A 34 -0.92 -8.56 -13.57
CA GLU A 34 -0.02 -8.70 -14.72
C GLU A 34 1.14 -7.69 -14.69
N THR A 35 0.86 -6.43 -14.32
CA THR A 35 1.90 -5.40 -14.14
C THR A 35 2.89 -5.84 -13.05
N ARG A 36 2.40 -6.32 -11.90
CA ARG A 36 3.24 -6.88 -10.83
C ARG A 36 4.12 -8.03 -11.35
N ARG A 37 3.59 -8.94 -12.16
CA ARG A 37 4.34 -10.12 -12.66
C ARG A 37 5.34 -9.77 -13.75
N ARG A 38 5.00 -8.85 -14.65
CA ARG A 38 5.78 -8.62 -15.88
C ARG A 38 6.53 -7.31 -15.92
N ALA A 39 6.11 -6.32 -15.14
CA ALA A 39 6.59 -4.95 -15.21
C ALA A 39 6.58 -4.26 -13.83
N VAL A 40 7.06 -4.95 -12.79
CA VAL A 40 7.11 -4.41 -11.42
C VAL A 40 7.90 -3.10 -11.31
N TRP A 41 8.91 -2.90 -12.16
CA TRP A 41 9.61 -1.62 -12.28
C TRP A 41 8.70 -0.46 -12.66
N SER A 42 7.55 -0.72 -13.31
CA SER A 42 6.55 0.31 -13.57
C SER A 42 5.88 0.76 -12.29
N ILE A 43 5.65 -0.12 -11.32
CA ILE A 43 5.13 0.26 -9.99
C ILE A 43 6.23 1.07 -9.28
N GLU A 44 7.45 0.55 -9.23
CA GLU A 44 8.60 1.27 -8.64
C GLU A 44 8.77 2.71 -9.16
N GLN A 45 8.59 2.90 -10.47
CA GLN A 45 8.73 4.19 -11.15
C GLN A 45 7.58 5.17 -10.88
N ASN A 46 6.47 4.74 -10.27
CA ASN A 46 5.29 5.55 -10.04
C ASN A 46 4.89 5.63 -8.56
N LEU A 47 5.75 5.19 -7.63
CA LEU A 47 5.51 5.32 -6.19
C LEU A 47 5.27 6.77 -5.75
N ASP A 48 5.81 7.74 -6.49
CA ASP A 48 5.58 9.18 -6.28
C ASP A 48 4.19 9.67 -6.66
N VAL A 49 3.31 8.80 -7.16
CA VAL A 49 1.88 9.07 -7.38
C VAL A 49 1.06 8.81 -6.12
N ILE A 50 1.55 7.95 -5.22
CA ILE A 50 0.88 7.65 -3.97
C ILE A 50 0.85 8.92 -3.09
N ARG A 51 -0.29 9.16 -2.45
CA ARG A 51 -0.53 10.30 -1.55
C ARG A 51 -1.05 9.78 -0.22
N VAL A 52 -0.84 10.56 0.84
CA VAL A 52 -1.49 10.28 2.11
C VAL A 52 -3.00 10.44 1.91
N PRO A 53 -3.80 9.43 2.27
CA PRO A 53 -5.24 9.52 2.05
C PRO A 53 -5.87 10.42 3.13
N ASP A 54 -6.75 11.35 2.71
CA ASP A 54 -7.45 12.26 3.63
C ASP A 54 -8.42 11.52 4.56
N VAL A 55 -8.94 10.38 4.10
CA VAL A 55 -9.78 9.44 4.85
C VAL A 55 -9.26 8.02 4.64
N PRO A 56 -9.51 7.07 5.56
CA PRO A 56 -9.14 5.67 5.35
C PRO A 56 -9.69 5.13 4.02
N ILE A 57 -8.91 4.30 3.33
CA ILE A 57 -9.32 3.67 2.07
C ILE A 57 -9.35 2.16 2.27
N TRP A 58 -10.47 1.54 1.93
CA TRP A 58 -10.61 0.08 1.87
C TRP A 58 -10.78 -0.35 0.42
N VAL A 59 -9.89 -1.22 -0.06
CA VAL A 59 -10.01 -1.80 -1.41
C VAL A 59 -10.06 -3.31 -1.32
N GLU A 60 -11.05 -3.93 -1.99
CA GLU A 60 -11.22 -5.37 -2.04
C GLU A 60 -11.20 -5.94 -3.47
N TRP A 61 -10.77 -7.19 -3.61
CA TRP A 61 -10.82 -7.99 -4.83
C TRP A 61 -11.13 -9.46 -4.51
N ARG A 62 -11.43 -10.25 -5.55
CA ARG A 62 -11.66 -11.70 -5.48
C ARG A 62 -10.78 -12.40 -6.50
N GLY A 63 -10.60 -13.72 -6.38
CA GLY A 63 -10.14 -14.57 -7.49
C GLY A 63 -8.68 -14.37 -7.92
N LEU A 64 -7.85 -13.69 -7.11
CA LEU A 64 -6.41 -13.88 -7.17
C LEU A 64 -6.05 -14.90 -6.08
N PRO A 65 -5.15 -15.86 -6.35
CA PRO A 65 -4.55 -16.63 -5.29
C PRO A 65 -3.84 -15.63 -4.38
N SER A 66 -4.44 -15.36 -3.21
CA SER A 66 -3.67 -14.70 -2.17
C SER A 66 -2.63 -15.70 -1.71
N PHE A 67 -1.43 -15.20 -1.39
CA PHE A 67 -0.43 -16.05 -0.74
C PHE A 67 -0.96 -16.69 0.56
N MET A 68 -2.04 -16.13 1.10
CA MET A 68 -2.68 -16.48 2.35
C MET A 68 -3.75 -17.56 2.25
N ASN A 69 -4.46 -17.71 1.12
CA ASN A 69 -5.72 -18.46 1.13
C ASN A 69 -6.15 -19.16 -0.17
N GLY A 70 -5.29 -19.20 -1.19
CA GLY A 70 -5.64 -19.84 -2.46
C GLY A 70 -6.79 -19.15 -3.23
N ASP A 71 -7.33 -19.82 -4.25
CA ASP A 71 -8.10 -19.20 -5.35
C ASP A 71 -9.53 -18.70 -5.03
N GLN A 72 -10.06 -18.84 -3.81
CA GLN A 72 -11.50 -18.65 -3.57
C GLN A 72 -11.90 -17.55 -2.54
N GLY A 73 -10.94 -16.92 -1.88
CA GLY A 73 -11.21 -15.89 -0.87
C GLY A 73 -11.41 -14.49 -1.43
N LYS A 74 -12.18 -13.66 -0.71
CA LYS A 74 -12.12 -12.20 -0.83
C LYS A 74 -10.85 -11.71 -0.15
N THR A 75 -10.09 -10.83 -0.79
CA THR A 75 -8.91 -10.19 -0.21
C THR A 75 -9.05 -8.68 -0.34
N GLY A 76 -8.45 -7.94 0.58
CA GLY A 76 -8.44 -6.49 0.52
C GLY A 76 -7.33 -5.92 1.37
N PHE A 77 -7.20 -4.60 1.32
CA PHE A 77 -6.38 -3.88 2.29
C PHE A 77 -7.10 -2.62 2.74
N LEU A 78 -6.78 -2.23 3.98
CA LEU A 78 -7.06 -0.92 4.52
C LEU A 78 -5.78 -0.09 4.41
N ALA A 79 -5.84 1.11 3.85
CA ALA A 79 -4.78 2.10 3.89
C ALA A 79 -5.22 3.32 4.70
N VAL A 80 -4.32 3.82 5.55
CA VAL A 80 -4.55 4.95 6.45
C VAL A 80 -3.34 5.87 6.48
N ALA A 81 -3.58 7.15 6.76
CA ALA A 81 -2.52 8.06 7.19
C ALA A 81 -1.93 7.56 8.51
N ASN A 82 -0.61 7.56 8.64
CA ASN A 82 0.02 7.24 9.90
C ASN A 82 -0.24 8.36 10.92
N PRO A 83 -0.70 8.05 12.14
CA PRO A 83 -1.10 9.07 13.12
C PRO A 83 0.09 9.86 13.68
N THR A 84 1.32 9.35 13.57
CA THR A 84 2.52 9.97 14.15
C THR A 84 3.50 10.51 13.10
N ALA A 85 3.24 10.31 11.81
CA ALA A 85 4.14 10.74 10.73
C ALA A 85 3.37 11.23 9.48
N GLU A 86 3.49 12.52 9.18
CA GLU A 86 2.71 13.24 8.14
C GLU A 86 2.91 12.75 6.70
N GLN A 87 3.95 11.97 6.42
CA GLN A 87 4.24 11.44 5.07
C GLN A 87 4.33 9.92 5.05
N VAL A 88 3.69 9.24 6.00
CA VAL A 88 3.67 7.78 6.04
C VAL A 88 2.26 7.29 5.79
N VAL A 89 2.14 6.34 4.85
CA VAL A 89 0.91 5.57 4.66
C VAL A 89 1.14 4.20 5.24
N SER A 90 0.25 3.80 6.14
CA SER A 90 0.23 2.46 6.72
C SER A 90 -0.92 1.67 6.12
N PHE A 91 -0.72 0.38 5.88
CA PHE A 91 -1.75 -0.50 5.35
C PHE A 91 -1.68 -1.88 5.97
N ILE A 92 -2.85 -2.51 6.04
CA ILE A 92 -3.06 -3.84 6.61
C ILE A 92 -3.88 -4.68 5.63
N THR A 93 -3.38 -5.88 5.36
CA THR A 93 -4.03 -6.84 4.47
C THR A 93 -5.10 -7.61 5.22
N ALA A 94 -6.25 -7.84 4.60
CA ALA A 94 -7.33 -8.65 5.13
C ALA A 94 -7.86 -9.63 4.09
N TRP A 95 -8.39 -10.75 4.56
CA TRP A 95 -8.95 -11.79 3.71
C TRP A 95 -10.11 -12.49 4.38
N GLU A 96 -10.98 -13.08 3.57
CA GLU A 96 -12.02 -13.99 4.03
C GLU A 96 -11.53 -15.42 3.80
N ASP A 97 -11.58 -16.23 4.85
CA ASP A 97 -11.41 -17.67 4.79
C ASP A 97 -12.74 -18.39 5.07
N GLY A 98 -12.76 -19.72 4.91
CA GLY A 98 -13.96 -20.52 5.17
C GLY A 98 -14.47 -20.44 6.63
N GLN A 99 -13.75 -19.74 7.52
CA GLN A 99 -14.12 -19.47 8.91
C GLN A 99 -14.56 -18.01 9.14
N GLY A 100 -14.38 -17.11 8.16
CA GLY A 100 -14.81 -15.72 8.20
C GLY A 100 -13.73 -14.72 7.80
N ALA A 101 -13.98 -13.45 8.09
CA ALA A 101 -13.03 -12.37 7.81
C ALA A 101 -11.87 -12.36 8.82
N ARG A 102 -10.65 -12.21 8.30
CA ARG A 102 -9.38 -12.13 9.03
C ARG A 102 -8.54 -10.98 8.48
N HIS A 103 -7.53 -10.59 9.24
CA HIS A 103 -6.50 -9.66 8.79
C HIS A 103 -5.11 -10.09 9.25
N ALA A 104 -4.08 -9.54 8.61
CA ALA A 104 -2.70 -9.73 9.03
C ALA A 104 -2.49 -9.10 10.41
N TYR A 105 -1.66 -9.72 11.24
CA TYR A 105 -1.20 -9.10 12.50
C TYR A 105 -0.08 -8.08 12.28
N ALA A 106 0.58 -8.13 11.11
CA ALA A 106 1.59 -7.15 10.75
C ALA A 106 1.01 -6.01 9.90
N PHE A 107 1.53 -4.81 10.14
CA PHE A 107 1.26 -3.60 9.38
C PHE A 107 2.42 -3.33 8.44
N ALA A 108 2.13 -2.93 7.22
CA ALA A 108 3.13 -2.42 6.28
C ALA A 108 3.02 -0.89 6.21
N SER A 109 4.15 -0.20 6.13
CA SER A 109 4.20 1.27 6.08
C SER A 109 5.24 1.75 5.07
N ILE A 110 4.90 2.80 4.32
CA ILE A 110 5.79 3.42 3.34
C ILE A 110 5.91 4.92 3.63
N ASN A 111 7.16 5.42 3.65
CA ASN A 111 7.45 6.84 3.73
C ASN A 111 7.43 7.45 2.32
N LEU A 112 6.49 8.36 2.06
CA LEU A 112 6.27 8.97 0.76
C LEU A 112 7.38 9.93 0.34
N ALA A 113 8.12 10.54 1.26
CA ALA A 113 9.30 11.35 0.93
C ALA A 113 10.38 10.48 0.27
N ALA A 114 10.66 9.33 0.90
CA ALA A 114 11.62 8.36 0.40
C ALA A 114 11.14 7.74 -0.91
N ALA A 115 9.85 7.37 -0.98
CA ALA A 115 9.24 6.83 -2.19
C ALA A 115 9.31 7.81 -3.38
N TYR A 116 9.16 9.12 -3.13
CA TYR A 116 9.29 10.15 -4.16
C TYR A 116 10.69 10.18 -4.78
N HIS A 117 11.72 10.24 -3.93
CA HIS A 117 13.10 10.22 -4.39
C HIS A 117 13.42 8.92 -5.13
N HIS A 118 12.98 7.79 -4.59
CA HIS A 118 13.17 6.47 -5.18
C HIS A 118 12.55 6.35 -6.58
N ALA A 119 11.31 6.80 -6.77
CA ALA A 119 10.64 6.76 -8.07
C ALA A 119 11.39 7.61 -9.11
N TYR A 120 11.97 8.75 -8.70
CA TYR A 120 12.83 9.55 -9.57
C TYR A 120 14.09 8.78 -10.01
N GLU A 121 14.77 8.10 -9.08
CA GLU A 121 15.94 7.29 -9.41
C GLU A 121 15.58 6.07 -10.27
N ALA A 122 14.47 5.41 -9.97
CA ALA A 122 13.96 4.26 -10.73
C ALA A 122 13.66 4.60 -12.19
N ARG A 123 13.25 5.84 -12.48
CA ARG A 123 13.02 6.30 -13.87
C ARG A 123 14.31 6.59 -14.64
N ARG A 124 15.40 6.90 -13.95
CA ARG A 124 16.63 7.41 -14.58
C ARG A 124 17.82 6.46 -14.55
N PHE A 125 17.97 5.70 -13.48
CA PHE A 125 19.23 5.03 -13.15
C PHE A 125 19.07 3.53 -12.90
N PHE A 126 17.95 3.09 -12.33
CA PHE A 126 17.80 1.68 -11.98
C PHE A 126 17.51 0.78 -13.19
N SER A 127 17.94 -0.47 -13.08
CA SER A 127 17.61 -1.50 -14.03
C SER A 127 16.10 -1.78 -14.02
N LYS A 128 15.58 -2.30 -15.14
CA LYS A 128 14.20 -2.79 -15.28
C LYS A 128 14.13 -4.32 -15.08
N ILE A 129 15.03 -4.88 -14.28
CA ILE A 129 15.02 -6.30 -13.93
C ILE A 129 13.99 -6.49 -12.81
N GLN A 130 13.14 -7.51 -12.94
CA GLN A 130 11.98 -7.71 -12.07
C GLN A 130 12.39 -7.93 -10.62
N ASP A 131 13.29 -8.88 -10.37
CA ASP A 131 13.70 -9.25 -9.01
C ASP A 131 14.39 -8.08 -8.30
N GLU A 132 15.29 -7.37 -8.98
CA GLU A 132 15.96 -6.20 -8.40
C GLU A 132 14.98 -5.07 -8.06
N SER A 133 13.97 -4.86 -8.90
CA SER A 133 12.94 -3.85 -8.66
C SER A 133 12.03 -4.24 -7.49
N LEU A 134 11.67 -5.52 -7.40
CA LEU A 134 10.93 -6.06 -6.27
C LEU A 134 11.71 -5.87 -4.96
N GLU A 135 12.99 -6.25 -4.93
CA GLU A 135 13.86 -6.08 -3.75
C GLU A 135 13.92 -4.61 -3.30
N ARG A 136 14.08 -3.68 -4.24
CA ARG A 136 14.11 -2.24 -3.93
C ARG A 136 12.77 -1.71 -3.41
N ILE A 137 11.65 -2.11 -4.02
CA ILE A 137 10.31 -1.76 -3.52
C ILE A 137 10.13 -2.28 -2.10
N MET A 138 10.45 -3.56 -1.86
CA MET A 138 10.30 -4.17 -0.55
C MET A 138 11.21 -3.51 0.49
N GLY A 139 12.40 -3.06 0.10
CA GLY A 139 13.32 -2.30 0.94
C GLY A 139 12.83 -0.90 1.36
N LEU A 140 11.84 -0.34 0.66
CA LEU A 140 11.18 0.92 1.05
C LEU A 140 10.05 0.74 2.05
N VAL A 141 9.54 -0.48 2.21
CA VAL A 141 8.37 -0.75 3.03
C VAL A 141 8.80 -1.36 4.35
N MET A 142 8.44 -0.68 5.44
CA MET A 142 8.65 -1.18 6.79
C MET A 142 7.46 -2.06 7.19
N VAL A 143 7.73 -3.27 7.67
CA VAL A 143 6.70 -4.20 8.17
C VAL A 143 6.90 -4.40 9.66
N THR A 144 5.86 -4.15 10.46
CA THR A 144 5.92 -4.17 11.93
C THR A 144 4.72 -4.90 12.52
N ILE A 145 4.87 -5.44 13.72
CA ILE A 145 3.77 -5.96 14.54
C ILE A 145 3.73 -5.09 15.79
N SER A 146 2.54 -4.68 16.23
CA SER A 146 2.38 -3.92 17.47
C SER A 146 2.59 -4.83 18.68
N ASP A 147 2.96 -4.24 19.83
CA ASP A 147 3.13 -5.00 21.07
C ASP A 147 1.86 -5.78 21.45
N GLY A 148 0.69 -5.16 21.28
CA GLY A 148 -0.61 -5.80 21.55
C GLY A 148 -0.84 -7.04 20.70
N PHE A 149 -0.53 -6.99 19.41
CA PHE A 149 -0.62 -8.15 18.52
C PHE A 149 0.47 -9.18 18.80
N SER A 150 1.69 -8.78 19.14
CA SER A 150 2.77 -9.71 19.52
C SER A 150 2.41 -10.48 20.79
N ASP A 151 1.84 -9.80 21.79
CA ASP A 151 1.36 -10.42 23.02
C ASP A 151 0.21 -11.38 22.75
N GLU A 152 -0.77 -10.98 21.94
CA GLU A 152 -1.89 -11.83 21.55
C GLU A 152 -1.43 -13.09 20.80
N LEU A 153 -0.55 -12.93 19.81
CA LEU A 153 0.04 -14.08 19.10
C LEU A 153 0.76 -15.01 20.06
N SER A 154 1.58 -14.45 20.97
CA SER A 154 2.31 -15.23 21.97
C SER A 154 1.39 -16.05 22.88
N ILE A 155 0.23 -15.49 23.27
CA ILE A 155 -0.78 -16.18 24.07
C ILE A 155 -1.47 -17.27 23.25
N LEU A 156 -1.85 -16.98 22.01
CA LEU A 156 -2.59 -17.91 21.14
C LEU A 156 -1.76 -19.12 20.71
N THR A 157 -0.42 -18.99 20.71
CA THR A 157 0.49 -20.01 20.19
C THR A 157 1.49 -20.53 21.22
N ASP A 158 1.18 -20.37 22.51
CA ASP A 158 2.01 -20.84 23.64
C ASP A 158 3.49 -20.40 23.53
N GLY A 159 3.73 -19.20 23.01
CA GLY A 159 5.07 -18.60 22.89
C GLY A 159 5.91 -19.06 21.68
N ASP A 160 5.34 -19.72 20.67
CA ASP A 160 6.07 -20.06 19.44
C ASP A 160 6.51 -18.81 18.64
N HIS A 161 7.78 -18.44 18.74
CA HIS A 161 8.34 -17.26 18.07
C HIS A 161 8.24 -17.29 16.53
N ARG A 162 8.06 -18.46 15.90
CA ARG A 162 7.90 -18.58 14.43
C ARG A 162 6.60 -17.93 13.93
N VAL A 163 5.67 -17.66 14.85
CA VAL A 163 4.37 -17.05 14.55
C VAL A 163 4.52 -15.57 14.21
N ASN A 164 5.48 -14.87 14.82
CA ASN A 164 5.79 -13.49 14.45
C ASN A 164 6.39 -13.41 13.05
N GLU A 165 7.26 -14.36 12.67
CA GLU A 165 7.78 -14.45 11.30
C GLU A 165 6.67 -14.73 10.27
N ALA A 166 5.74 -15.62 10.61
CA ALA A 166 4.56 -15.88 9.78
C ALA A 166 3.70 -14.62 9.63
N ALA A 167 3.41 -13.92 10.72
CA ALA A 167 2.65 -12.67 10.68
C ALA A 167 3.33 -11.58 9.82
N MET A 168 4.65 -11.44 9.90
CA MET A 168 5.42 -10.52 9.04
C MET A 168 5.36 -10.93 7.56
N ARG A 169 5.47 -12.23 7.27
CA ARG A 169 5.31 -12.75 5.90
C ARG A 169 3.92 -12.45 5.35
N ASP A 170 2.89 -12.64 6.18
CA ASP A 170 1.50 -12.42 5.80
C ASP A 170 1.23 -10.93 5.53
N GLY A 171 1.79 -10.03 6.35
CA GLY A 171 1.71 -8.58 6.12
C GLY A 171 2.48 -8.07 4.91
N SER A 172 3.51 -8.81 4.47
CA SER A 172 4.36 -8.41 3.36
C SER A 172 3.97 -8.99 2.00
N ALA A 173 3.22 -10.10 1.98
CA ALA A 173 2.99 -10.90 0.78
C ALA A 173 2.33 -10.14 -0.39
N GLU A 174 1.43 -9.21 -0.09
CA GLU A 174 0.66 -8.47 -1.11
C GLU A 174 1.19 -7.06 -1.38
N ILE A 175 2.28 -6.62 -0.75
CA ILE A 175 2.80 -5.25 -0.85
C ILE A 175 2.90 -4.75 -2.30
N PRO A 176 3.55 -5.45 -3.26
CA PRO A 176 3.68 -4.93 -4.61
C PRO A 176 2.33 -4.79 -5.32
N PHE A 177 1.38 -5.69 -5.05
CA PHE A 177 0.04 -5.59 -5.61
C PHE A 177 -0.70 -4.40 -5.00
N ILE A 178 -0.65 -4.24 -3.66
CA ILE A 178 -1.26 -3.13 -2.93
C ILE A 178 -0.73 -1.78 -3.43
N LEU A 179 0.58 -1.64 -3.63
CA LEU A 179 1.17 -0.41 -4.17
C LEU A 179 0.65 -0.10 -5.59
N GLY A 180 0.57 -1.10 -6.47
CA GLY A 180 -0.03 -0.92 -7.80
C GLY A 180 -1.51 -0.54 -7.75
N VAL A 181 -2.26 -1.04 -6.76
CA VAL A 181 -3.65 -0.62 -6.52
C VAL A 181 -3.70 0.82 -6.02
N LEU A 182 -2.88 1.20 -5.04
CA LEU A 182 -2.82 2.55 -4.49
C LEU A 182 -2.45 3.58 -5.57
N GLU A 183 -1.46 3.29 -6.42
CA GLU A 183 -1.13 4.10 -7.59
C GLU A 183 -2.35 4.27 -8.50
N SER A 184 -3.09 3.20 -8.76
CA SER A 184 -4.24 3.23 -9.66
C SER A 184 -5.45 3.97 -9.06
N VAL A 185 -5.69 3.83 -7.76
CA VAL A 185 -6.79 4.50 -7.04
C VAL A 185 -6.51 5.99 -6.90
N LEU A 186 -5.26 6.36 -6.58
CA LEU A 186 -4.88 7.74 -6.30
C LEU A 186 -4.42 8.50 -7.56
N SER A 187 -4.21 7.81 -8.70
CA SER A 187 -3.92 8.46 -9.98
C SER A 187 -5.20 8.91 -10.70
N PRO A 188 -5.35 10.22 -11.00
CA PRO A 188 -6.48 10.72 -11.76
C PRO A 188 -6.61 10.01 -13.13
N GLY A 189 -7.80 9.44 -13.37
CA GLY A 189 -8.13 8.76 -14.63
C GLY A 189 -7.31 7.50 -14.90
N ALA A 190 -6.81 6.80 -13.86
CA ALA A 190 -6.30 5.43 -14.00
C ALA A 190 -7.42 4.41 -13.82
N LEU A 191 -8.31 4.63 -12.85
CA LEU A 191 -9.51 3.83 -12.64
C LEU A 191 -10.79 4.62 -12.92
N THR A 192 -11.81 3.94 -13.44
CA THR A 192 -13.18 4.46 -13.55
C THR A 192 -14.01 3.93 -12.39
N VAL A 193 -14.70 4.84 -11.71
CA VAL A 193 -15.71 4.47 -10.72
C VAL A 193 -16.96 4.02 -11.48
N GLU A 194 -17.34 2.76 -11.29
CA GLU A 194 -18.51 2.13 -11.87
C GLU A 194 -19.59 1.98 -10.78
N GLY A 195 -20.76 2.55 -11.03
CA GLY A 195 -21.91 2.49 -10.11
C GLY A 195 -21.82 3.45 -8.92
N GLU A 196 -22.93 3.54 -8.18
CA GLU A 196 -23.05 4.36 -6.97
C GLU A 196 -23.05 3.50 -5.69
N ASP A 197 -23.04 2.18 -5.83
CA ASP A 197 -23.09 1.23 -4.72
C ASP A 197 -21.80 1.28 -3.87
N SER A 198 -21.93 0.93 -2.58
CA SER A 198 -20.80 0.78 -1.67
C SER A 198 -20.55 -0.70 -1.38
N PRO A 199 -19.35 -1.25 -1.64
CA PRO A 199 -18.17 -0.59 -2.21
C PRO A 199 -18.33 -0.21 -3.68
N ARG A 200 -17.76 0.93 -4.09
CA ARG A 200 -17.80 1.40 -5.47
C ARG A 200 -16.91 0.53 -6.34
N ALA A 201 -17.41 0.08 -7.49
CA ALA A 201 -16.60 -0.74 -8.39
C ALA A 201 -15.54 0.14 -9.09
N LEU A 202 -14.32 -0.39 -9.22
CA LEU A 202 -13.20 0.26 -9.89
C LEU A 202 -12.80 -0.56 -11.11
N GLY A 203 -13.01 0.02 -12.29
CA GLY A 203 -12.60 -0.53 -13.57
C GLY A 203 -11.32 0.09 -14.10
N TRP A 204 -10.61 -0.65 -14.95
CA TRP A 204 -9.41 -0.13 -15.60
C TRP A 204 -9.81 0.83 -16.71
N SER A 205 -9.42 2.10 -16.57
CA SER A 205 -9.49 3.02 -17.69
C SER A 205 -8.21 2.86 -18.52
N ALA A 206 -8.35 2.45 -19.78
CA ALA A 206 -7.23 2.48 -20.70
C ALA A 206 -6.67 3.92 -20.70
N PRO A 207 -5.35 4.11 -20.47
CA PRO A 207 -4.75 5.44 -20.52
C PRO A 207 -5.11 6.15 -21.83
N LYS A 208 -5.95 7.19 -21.78
CA LYS A 208 -6.11 8.10 -22.94
C LYS A 208 -4.85 8.94 -23.18
N ARG A 209 -3.93 8.98 -22.20
CA ARG A 209 -2.63 9.68 -22.25
C ARG A 209 -1.57 8.92 -21.47
N SER A 210 -0.31 9.07 -21.89
CA SER A 210 0.84 8.40 -21.28
C SER A 210 1.01 8.82 -19.81
N LEU A 211 1.52 7.92 -18.96
CA LEU A 211 1.86 8.23 -17.55
C LEU A 211 2.83 9.40 -17.41
N VAL A 212 3.68 9.61 -18.43
CA VAL A 212 4.63 10.74 -18.52
C VAL A 212 3.91 12.10 -18.61
N ASP A 213 2.75 12.14 -19.28
CA ASP A 213 1.97 13.38 -19.39
C ASP A 213 1.23 13.72 -18.09
N ARG A 214 0.89 12.70 -17.28
CA ARG A 214 0.15 12.88 -16.02
C ARG A 214 1.00 13.41 -14.87
N GLY A 215 2.28 13.04 -14.81
CA GLY A 215 3.21 13.56 -13.80
C GLY A 215 3.46 15.07 -13.89
N ARG A 216 3.21 15.68 -15.06
CA ARG A 216 3.35 17.14 -15.26
C ARG A 216 2.16 17.94 -14.73
N ASP A 217 0.94 17.41 -14.86
CA ASP A 217 -0.29 18.14 -14.52
C ASP A 217 -0.62 18.08 -13.02
N VAL A 218 -0.35 16.96 -12.35
CA VAL A 218 -0.74 16.73 -10.95
C VAL A 218 0.07 17.56 -9.95
N LEU A 219 1.28 17.98 -10.32
CA LEU A 219 2.16 18.69 -9.39
C LEU A 219 2.26 20.20 -9.64
N GLY A 220 1.68 20.74 -10.71
CA GLY A 220 1.87 22.16 -11.08
C GLY A 220 3.34 22.56 -11.20
N ILE A 221 4.26 21.59 -11.41
CA ILE A 221 5.71 21.83 -11.43
C ILE A 221 6.08 22.38 -12.80
N GLY A 222 5.98 23.71 -12.91
CA GLY A 222 6.88 24.45 -13.78
C GLY A 222 8.29 24.25 -13.26
N ASN A 223 9.07 23.40 -13.94
CA ASN A 223 10.52 23.23 -13.76
C ASN A 223 11.00 22.33 -12.59
N PRO A 224 11.53 21.12 -12.90
CA PRO A 224 12.14 20.19 -11.93
C PRO A 224 13.29 20.75 -11.08
N LEU A 225 13.91 21.85 -11.49
CA LEU A 225 15.01 22.49 -10.78
C LEU A 225 14.54 23.25 -9.53
N GLU A 226 13.30 23.72 -9.49
CA GLU A 226 12.77 24.45 -8.33
C GLU A 226 12.41 23.51 -7.17
N PHE A 227 11.90 22.32 -7.49
CA PHE A 227 11.60 21.29 -6.49
C PHE A 227 12.88 20.78 -5.79
N ARG A 228 13.95 20.55 -6.54
CA ARG A 228 15.25 20.12 -5.97
C ARG A 228 15.80 21.15 -4.98
N ARG A 229 15.71 22.44 -5.31
CA ARG A 229 16.10 23.53 -4.39
C ARG A 229 15.24 23.61 -3.13
N LYS A 230 13.97 23.21 -3.20
CA LYS A 230 13.08 23.20 -2.05
C LYS A 230 13.37 22.00 -1.15
N LEU A 231 13.58 20.82 -1.74
CA LEU A 231 13.95 19.60 -1.02
C LEU A 231 15.31 19.77 -0.32
N ASP A 232 16.33 20.28 -1.02
CA ASP A 232 17.67 20.50 -0.46
C ASP A 232 17.66 21.47 0.73
N ARG A 233 16.75 22.46 0.73
CA ARG A 233 16.55 23.38 1.87
C ARG A 233 15.86 22.73 3.07
N GLU A 234 14.92 21.82 2.82
CA GLU A 234 14.19 21.12 3.87
C GLU A 234 15.08 20.03 4.53
N THR A 235 15.93 19.34 3.77
CA THR A 235 16.95 18.43 4.33
C THR A 235 18.07 19.17 5.09
N GLU A 236 18.50 20.36 4.65
CA GLU A 236 19.45 21.19 5.43
C GLU A 236 18.84 21.65 6.76
N THR A 237 17.55 21.98 6.78
CA THR A 237 16.86 22.43 8.01
C THR A 237 16.67 21.28 9.01
N ALA A 238 16.40 20.06 8.52
CA ALA A 238 16.31 18.86 9.36
C ALA A 238 17.68 18.46 9.96
N ALA A 239 18.79 18.68 9.23
CA ALA A 239 20.14 18.41 9.72
C ALA A 239 20.62 19.40 10.79
N ILE A 240 20.15 20.65 10.76
CA ILE A 240 20.53 21.70 11.74
C ILE A 240 19.73 21.58 13.06
N THR A 241 18.60 20.88 13.06
CA THR A 241 17.75 20.72 14.27
C THR A 241 18.15 19.48 15.10
N LEU A 242 19.12 18.69 14.65
CA LEU A 242 19.63 17.48 15.32
C LEU A 242 21.11 17.61 15.80
N LEU A 243 21.65 18.83 15.89
CA LEU A 243 22.91 19.17 16.55
C LEU A 243 22.67 20.16 17.69
#